data_AF-A0A258IV05-F1
#
_entry.id   AF-A0A258IV05-F1
#
_cell.length_a   1.000
_cell.length_b   1.000
_cell.length_c   1.000
_cell.angle_alpha   90.00
_cell.angle_beta   90.00
_cell.angle_gamma   90.00
#
_symmetry.space_group_name_H-M   'P 1'
#
loop_
_entity.id
_entity.type
_entity.pdbx_description
1 polymer ?
#
loop_
_entity_poly.entity_id
_entity_poly.type
_entity_poly.pdbx_seq_one_letter_code
_entity_poly.pdbx_strand_id
1 'polypeptide(L)'
;MKRLLLSLSALAIVSAAPLAAQAAPWQSVNQRQANLDRRIDQGVRSGEITRSEARRLRDEFRSLGRLEVQYRRSGGGLSMQERRDLDLRFDRLSQRIYVQKHDRQDRDRHDRDGRDGRHDGRHDGRHN
;
A
#
# COMPACT_ATOMS: atom_id res chain seq x y z
N MET A 1 40.39 -48.01 -49.71
CA MET A 1 41.60 -47.28 -49.27
C MET A 1 41.22 -45.98 -48.58
N LYS A 2 41.82 -45.72 -47.41
CA LYS A 2 42.17 -44.41 -46.80
C LYS A 2 41.06 -43.39 -46.41
N ARG A 3 40.67 -43.53 -45.13
CA ARG A 3 40.41 -42.56 -44.03
C ARG A 3 40.71 -41.07 -44.33
N LEU A 4 39.80 -40.17 -43.91
CA LEU A 4 40.13 -38.81 -43.48
C LEU A 4 39.28 -38.42 -42.26
N LEU A 5 39.97 -38.24 -41.13
CA LEU A 5 39.49 -37.66 -39.88
C LEU A 5 39.62 -36.14 -39.99
N LEU A 6 38.59 -35.39 -39.59
CA LEU A 6 38.71 -33.97 -39.27
C LEU A 6 37.92 -33.70 -37.98
N SER A 7 38.68 -33.61 -36.89
CA SER A 7 38.27 -33.09 -35.60
C SER A 7 38.06 -31.58 -35.68
N LEU A 8 36.90 -31.07 -35.28
CA LEU A 8 36.69 -29.65 -35.02
C LEU A 8 36.32 -29.47 -33.53
N SER A 9 37.32 -29.11 -32.73
CA SER A 9 37.13 -28.62 -31.37
C SER A 9 36.66 -27.16 -31.44
N ALA A 10 35.36 -26.93 -31.28
CA ALA A 10 34.80 -25.59 -31.11
C ALA A 10 34.79 -25.24 -29.61
N LEU A 11 35.65 -24.31 -29.20
CA LEU A 11 35.67 -23.72 -27.87
C LEU A 11 34.43 -22.83 -27.72
N ALA A 12 33.43 -23.30 -26.96
CA ALA A 12 32.25 -22.50 -26.65
C ALA A 12 32.59 -21.47 -25.57
N ILE A 13 32.78 -20.21 -25.96
CA ILE A 13 32.88 -19.10 -25.02
C ILE A 13 31.46 -18.85 -24.47
N VAL A 14 31.18 -19.39 -23.29
CA VAL A 14 29.96 -19.06 -22.54
C VAL A 14 30.09 -17.61 -22.07
N SER A 15 29.47 -16.70 -22.82
CA SER A 15 29.35 -15.30 -22.42
C SER A 15 28.36 -15.22 -21.26
N ALA A 16 28.86 -15.02 -20.05
CA ALA A 16 28.03 -14.69 -18.89
C ALA A 16 27.49 -13.26 -19.06
N ALA A 17 26.30 -13.14 -19.66
CA ALA A 17 25.59 -11.87 -19.70
C ALA A 17 25.19 -11.47 -18.25
N PRO A 18 25.50 -10.25 -17.78
CA PRO A 18 24.98 -9.78 -16.52
C PRO A 18 23.46 -9.68 -16.66
N LEU A 19 22.73 -10.44 -15.85
CA LEU A 19 21.30 -10.23 -15.62
C LEU A 19 21.19 -8.87 -14.93
N ALA A 20 21.08 -7.80 -15.71
CA ALA A 20 20.65 -6.50 -15.20
C ALA A 20 19.28 -6.76 -14.58
N ALA A 21 19.22 -6.76 -13.24
CA ALA A 21 17.99 -6.88 -12.50
C ALA A 21 17.06 -5.78 -13.01
N GLN A 22 16.12 -6.18 -13.87
CA GLN A 22 15.09 -5.35 -14.45
C GLN A 22 14.21 -4.85 -13.31
N ALA A 23 14.63 -3.74 -12.69
CA ALA A 23 13.86 -3.02 -11.70
C ALA A 23 12.54 -2.67 -12.37
N ALA A 24 11.43 -3.16 -11.80
CA ALA A 24 10.10 -2.82 -12.28
C ALA A 24 10.00 -1.30 -12.50
N PRO A 25 9.37 -0.84 -13.61
CA PRO A 25 9.28 0.58 -13.90
C PRO A 25 8.68 1.28 -12.69
N TRP A 26 9.46 2.21 -12.13
CA TRP A 26 9.08 2.90 -10.90
C TRP A 26 7.80 3.67 -11.17
N GLN A 27 6.71 3.27 -10.51
CA GLN A 27 5.42 3.93 -10.69
C GLN A 27 5.57 5.39 -10.29
N SER A 28 5.15 6.33 -11.14
CA SER A 28 5.41 7.74 -10.87
C SER A 28 4.82 8.13 -9.51
N VAL A 29 5.62 8.76 -8.65
CA VAL A 29 5.14 9.23 -7.33
C VAL A 29 3.92 10.12 -7.50
N ASN A 30 3.86 10.92 -8.56
CA ASN A 30 2.71 11.74 -8.91
C ASN A 30 1.42 10.91 -9.01
N GLN A 31 1.47 9.74 -9.64
CA GLN A 31 0.30 8.86 -9.77
C GLN A 31 -0.10 8.26 -8.43
N ARG A 32 0.88 7.83 -7.61
CA ARG A 32 0.59 7.36 -6.23
C ARG A 32 -0.03 8.46 -5.40
N GLN A 33 0.51 9.68 -5.49
CA GLN A 33 0.00 10.86 -4.80
C GLN A 33 -1.45 11.15 -5.15
N ALA A 34 -1.77 11.19 -6.45
CA ALA A 34 -3.14 11.40 -6.93
C ALA A 34 -4.11 10.29 -6.46
N ASN A 35 -3.63 9.05 -6.37
CA ASN A 35 -4.45 7.93 -5.89
C ASN A 35 -4.77 8.07 -4.39
N LEU A 36 -3.77 8.41 -3.57
CA LEU A 36 -3.95 8.58 -2.12
C LEU A 36 -4.89 9.75 -1.81
N ASP A 37 -4.70 10.89 -2.50
CA ASP A 37 -5.55 12.06 -2.35
C ASP A 37 -7.01 11.74 -2.70
N ARG A 38 -7.24 11.07 -3.83
CA ARG A 38 -8.57 10.59 -4.24
C ARG A 38 -9.20 9.67 -3.20
N ARG A 39 -8.43 8.77 -2.58
CA ARG A 39 -8.95 7.82 -1.58
C ARG A 39 -9.30 8.51 -0.27
N ILE A 40 -8.53 9.50 0.16
CA ILE A 40 -8.85 10.34 1.32
C ILE A 40 -10.16 11.09 1.03
N ASP A 41 -10.25 11.74 -0.12
CA ASP A 41 -11.44 12.52 -0.49
C ASP A 41 -12.69 11.64 -0.64
N GLN A 42 -12.56 10.46 -1.24
CA GLN A 42 -13.64 9.48 -1.30
C GLN A 42 -14.08 9.07 0.09
N GLY A 43 -13.14 8.72 0.98
CA GLY A 43 -13.45 8.32 2.35
C GLY A 43 -14.12 9.43 3.17
N VAL A 44 -13.72 10.69 2.96
CA VAL A 44 -14.40 11.84 3.59
C VAL A 44 -15.81 12.02 3.04
N ARG A 45 -16.00 11.88 1.73
CA ARG A 45 -17.30 12.02 1.06
C ARG A 45 -18.29 10.91 1.41
N SER A 46 -17.82 9.66 1.46
CA SER A 46 -18.63 8.51 1.90
C SER A 46 -18.89 8.55 3.41
N GLY A 47 -18.16 9.39 4.13
CA GLY A 47 -18.19 9.41 5.58
C GLY A 47 -17.49 8.22 6.20
N GLU A 48 -16.68 7.44 5.48
CA GLU A 48 -15.84 6.38 6.04
C GLU A 48 -14.64 6.93 6.81
N ILE A 49 -14.13 8.10 6.44
CA ILE A 49 -13.02 8.79 7.11
C ILE A 49 -13.56 10.07 7.76
N THR A 50 -13.32 10.25 9.06
CA THR A 50 -13.70 11.47 9.77
C THR A 50 -12.83 12.67 9.36
N ARG A 51 -13.30 13.88 9.62
CA ARG A 51 -12.52 15.11 9.33
C ARG A 51 -11.17 15.15 10.06
N SER A 52 -11.13 14.65 11.29
CA SER A 52 -9.91 14.62 12.12
C SER A 52 -8.89 13.62 11.57
N GLU A 53 -9.36 12.45 11.17
CA GLU A 53 -8.55 11.40 10.52
C GLU A 53 -8.01 11.87 9.16
N ALA A 54 -8.87 12.49 8.35
CA ALA A 54 -8.47 13.07 7.07
C ALA A 54 -7.40 14.16 7.24
N ARG A 55 -7.48 14.99 8.29
CA ARG A 55 -6.44 15.97 8.61
C ARG A 55 -5.10 15.29 8.88
N ARG A 56 -5.06 14.27 9.74
CA ARG A 56 -3.83 13.51 10.05
C ARG A 56 -3.24 12.84 8.81
N LEU A 57 -4.09 12.17 8.00
CA LEU A 57 -3.68 11.54 6.75
C LEU A 57 -3.08 12.54 5.75
N ARG A 58 -3.70 13.72 5.61
CA ARG A 58 -3.21 14.80 4.74
C ARG A 58 -1.89 15.40 5.25
N ASP A 59 -1.68 15.47 6.55
CA ASP A 59 -0.43 15.97 7.13
C ASP A 59 0.73 15.00 6.92
N GLU A 60 0.50 13.69 7.09
CA GLU A 60 1.46 12.64 6.73
C GLU A 60 1.78 12.68 5.23
N PHE A 61 0.76 12.80 4.39
CA PHE A 61 0.90 12.90 2.94
C PHE A 61 1.77 14.10 2.52
N ARG A 62 1.53 15.28 3.11
CA ARG A 62 2.35 16.47 2.86
C ARG A 62 3.79 16.30 3.33
N SER A 63 4.00 15.63 4.46
CA SER A 63 5.34 15.34 4.96
C SER A 63 6.13 14.46 3.99
N LEU A 64 5.46 13.44 3.43
CA LEU A 64 6.00 12.58 2.38
C LEU A 64 6.35 13.34 1.09
N GLY A 65 5.48 14.26 0.65
CA GLY A 65 5.77 15.12 -0.50
C GLY A 65 6.99 16.02 -0.27
N ARG A 66 7.16 16.57 0.95
CA ARG A 66 8.36 17.35 1.29
C ARG A 66 9.62 16.49 1.28
N LEU A 67 9.55 15.25 1.79
CA LEU A 67 10.67 14.31 1.77
C LEU A 67 11.09 13.95 0.34
N GLU A 68 10.12 13.70 -0.55
CA GLU A 68 10.40 13.46 -1.96
C GLU A 68 11.15 14.65 -2.59
N VAL A 69 10.68 15.87 -2.36
CA VAL A 69 11.34 17.09 -2.87
C VAL A 69 12.76 17.21 -2.31
N GLN A 70 12.97 16.86 -1.04
CA GLN A 70 14.29 16.87 -0.42
C GLN A 70 15.23 15.86 -1.09
N TYR A 71 14.79 14.62 -1.31
CA TYR A 71 15.57 13.59 -2.01
C TYR A 71 15.92 14.00 -3.44
N ARG A 72 14.96 14.55 -4.19
CA ARG A 72 15.22 15.04 -5.56
C ARG A 72 16.28 16.15 -5.60
N ARG A 73 16.42 16.95 -4.54
CA ARG A 73 17.41 18.04 -4.44
C ARG A 73 18.79 17.55 -4.02
N SER A 74 18.93 16.36 -3.45
CA SER A 74 20.20 15.92 -2.83
C SER A 74 21.27 15.50 -3.84
N GLY A 75 20.88 15.00 -5.02
CA GLY A 75 21.83 14.38 -5.96
C GLY A 75 21.45 14.40 -7.44
N GLY A 76 20.58 15.32 -7.89
CA GLY A 76 20.15 15.42 -9.29
C GLY A 76 19.03 14.44 -9.68
N GLY A 77 18.36 13.84 -8.71
CA GLY A 77 17.26 12.88 -8.91
C GLY A 77 17.08 11.97 -7.70
N LEU A 78 16.19 11.00 -7.81
CA LEU A 78 15.99 9.97 -6.79
C LEU A 78 16.89 8.77 -7.03
N SER A 79 17.77 8.46 -6.07
CA SER A 79 18.55 7.22 -6.01
C SER A 79 17.68 5.98 -5.81
N MET A 80 18.21 4.80 -6.06
CA MET A 80 17.47 3.54 -5.89
C MET A 80 17.10 3.26 -4.43
N GLN A 81 17.87 3.74 -3.46
CA GLN A 81 17.56 3.64 -2.04
C GLN A 81 16.43 4.60 -1.66
N GLU A 82 16.51 5.87 -2.08
CA GLU A 82 15.47 6.88 -1.81
C GLU A 82 14.14 6.50 -2.45
N ARG A 83 14.16 5.95 -3.67
CA ARG A 83 12.96 5.41 -4.33
C ARG A 83 12.29 4.31 -3.51
N ARG A 84 13.08 3.35 -3.01
CA ARG A 84 12.57 2.27 -2.16
C ARG A 84 12.02 2.77 -0.83
N ASP A 85 12.70 3.73 -0.20
CA ASP A 85 12.20 4.35 1.04
C ASP A 85 10.88 5.09 0.81
N LEU A 86 10.78 5.90 -0.26
CA LEU A 86 9.53 6.57 -0.63
C LEU A 86 8.41 5.57 -0.91
N ASP A 87 8.67 4.51 -1.67
CA ASP A 87 7.69 3.46 -1.95
C ASP A 87 7.16 2.83 -0.66
N LEU A 88 8.05 2.39 0.23
CA LEU A 88 7.65 1.80 1.51
C LEU A 88 6.78 2.74 2.35
N ARG A 89 7.09 4.04 2.35
CA ARG A 89 6.32 5.03 3.09
C ARG A 89 4.96 5.32 2.44
N PHE A 90 4.90 5.42 1.12
CA PHE A 90 3.62 5.56 0.40
C PHE A 90 2.74 4.33 0.58
N ASP A 91 3.31 3.13 0.58
CA ASP A 91 2.57 1.89 0.82
C ASP A 91 2.03 1.84 2.25
N ARG A 92 2.82 2.24 3.26
CA ARG A 92 2.34 2.37 4.65
C ARG A 92 1.19 3.37 4.77
N LEU A 93 1.27 4.52 4.11
CA LEU A 93 0.19 5.51 4.11
C LEU A 93 -1.06 4.97 3.41
N SER A 94 -0.88 4.29 2.28
CA SER A 94 -1.95 3.59 1.55
C SER A 94 -2.69 2.60 2.44
N GLN A 95 -1.96 1.82 3.24
CA GLN A 95 -2.54 0.87 4.18
C GLN A 95 -3.29 1.57 5.31
N ARG A 96 -2.77 2.66 5.89
CA ARG A 96 -3.51 3.44 6.91
C ARG A 96 -4.81 4.00 6.37
N ILE A 97 -4.82 4.52 5.14
CA ILE A 97 -6.06 4.99 4.50
C ILE A 97 -7.04 3.83 4.32
N TYR A 98 -6.56 2.65 3.94
CA TYR A 98 -7.40 1.46 3.82
C TYR A 98 -8.03 1.09 5.17
N VAL A 99 -7.23 0.98 6.23
CA VAL A 99 -7.72 0.64 7.57
C VAL A 99 -8.75 1.66 8.05
N GLN A 100 -8.47 2.96 7.93
CA GLN A 100 -9.42 3.98 8.40
C GLN A 100 -10.74 3.99 7.62
N LYS A 101 -10.73 3.61 6.34
CA LYS A 101 -11.99 3.44 5.59
C LYS A 101 -12.85 2.28 6.10
N HIS A 102 -12.23 1.21 6.58
CA HIS A 102 -12.93 -0.01 7.00
C HIS A 102 -13.26 -0.01 8.51
N ASP A 103 -12.42 0.60 9.35
CA ASP A 103 -12.64 0.69 10.80
C ASP A 103 -14.00 1.31 11.15
N ARG A 104 -14.45 2.30 10.37
CA ARG A 104 -15.78 2.90 10.58
C ARG A 104 -16.93 1.96 10.23
N GLN A 105 -16.76 1.11 9.21
CA GLN A 105 -17.75 0.10 8.86
C GLN A 105 -17.86 -0.97 9.95
N ASP A 106 -16.75 -1.32 10.61
CA ASP A 106 -16.75 -2.26 11.73
C ASP A 106 -17.41 -1.65 12.98
N ARG A 107 -17.18 -0.35 13.24
CA ARG A 107 -17.87 0.38 14.33
C ARG A 107 -19.39 0.40 14.13
N ASP A 108 -19.86 0.67 12.91
CA ASP A 108 -21.30 0.71 12.60
C ASP A 108 -22.00 -0.66 12.75
N ARG A 109 -21.25 -1.77 12.65
CA ARG A 109 -21.79 -3.12 12.86
C ARG A 109 -21.95 -3.46 14.34
N HIS A 110 -21.02 -3.03 15.19
CA HIS A 110 -21.08 -3.31 16.63
C HIS A 110 -22.26 -2.65 17.34
N ASP A 111 -22.78 -1.55 16.83
CA ASP A 111 -23.92 -0.86 17.45
C ASP A 111 -25.29 -1.51 17.13
N ARG A 112 -25.38 -2.42 16.15
CA ARG A 112 -26.64 -3.09 15.79
C ARG A 112 -26.94 -4.34 16.61
N ASP A 113 -25.93 -5.08 17.04
CA ASP A 113 -26.13 -6.37 17.73
C ASP A 113 -26.31 -6.23 19.26
N GLY A 114 -26.30 -5.00 19.79
CA GLY A 114 -26.48 -4.73 21.22
C GLY A 114 -27.92 -4.54 21.70
N ARG A 115 -28.93 -4.63 20.81
CA ARG A 115 -30.32 -4.23 21.13
C ARG A 115 -31.32 -5.37 21.38
N ASP A 116 -30.87 -6.62 21.43
CA ASP A 116 -31.78 -7.79 21.42
C ASP A 116 -31.69 -8.66 22.70
N GLY A 117 -31.20 -8.11 23.82
CA GLY A 117 -30.92 -8.89 25.05
C GLY A 117 -31.83 -8.66 26.26
N ARG A 118 -33.06 -8.12 26.11
CA ARG A 118 -33.96 -7.89 27.26
C ARG A 118 -35.40 -8.22 26.93
N HIS A 119 -35.79 -9.50 26.91
CA HIS A 119 -37.22 -9.79 26.79
C HIS A 119 -37.73 -11.14 27.32
N ASP A 120 -37.45 -11.50 28.58
CA ASP A 120 -38.05 -12.70 29.21
C ASP A 120 -37.46 -12.92 30.62
N GLY A 121 -38.20 -13.10 31.71
CA GLY A 121 -39.62 -13.04 31.98
C GLY A 121 -39.78 -13.08 33.49
N ARG A 122 -40.24 -11.98 34.10
CA ARG A 122 -40.72 -11.99 35.48
C ARG A 122 -42.13 -12.55 35.48
N HIS A 123 -42.26 -13.84 35.77
CA HIS A 123 -43.53 -14.50 35.98
C HIS A 123 -43.76 -14.58 37.50
N ASP A 124 -44.36 -13.53 38.04
CA ASP A 124 -44.69 -13.38 39.45
C ASP A 124 -45.97 -14.17 39.74
N GLY A 125 -45.85 -15.50 39.77
CA GLY A 125 -46.96 -16.40 40.08
C GLY A 125 -47.27 -16.46 41.58
N ARG A 126 -47.84 -15.38 42.15
CA ARG A 126 -48.59 -15.46 43.41
C ARG A 126 -49.88 -16.22 43.16
N HIS A 127 -49.91 -17.50 43.52
CA HIS A 127 -51.15 -18.22 43.76
C HIS A 127 -51.28 -18.48 45.26
N ASN A 128 -52.42 -18.03 45.78
CA ASN A 128 -52.95 -18.25 47.13
C ASN A 128 -53.51 -19.67 47.24
#